data_AF-A0A3A5AQ22-F1
#
_entry.id   AF-A0A3A5AQ22-F1
#
_cell.length_a   1.000
_cell.length_b   1.000
_cell.length_c   1.000
_cell.angle_alpha   90.00
_cell.angle_beta   90.00
_cell.angle_gamma   90.00
#
_symmetry.space_group_name_H-M   'P 1'
#
loop_
_entity.id
_entity.type
_entity.pdbx_description
1 polymer ?
#
loop_
_entity_poly.entity_id
_entity_poly.type
_entity_poly.pdbx_seq_one_letter_code
_entity_poly.pdbx_strand_id
1 'polypeptide(L)'
;MPEKQYGVFLTNAGLAALRGNKILKWFFEENDFLICHSVDTNGNYLHMTVDLTLSDVHEMELSIPHHYVLGITLGHQDKILGFHN
;
A
#
# COMPACT_ATOMS: atom_id res chain seq x y z
N MET A 1 17.94 13.51 -1.72
CA MET A 1 18.11 12.11 -1.25
C MET A 1 16.79 11.42 -1.53
N PRO A 2 16.76 10.21 -2.11
CA PRO A 2 15.50 9.54 -2.39
C PRO A 2 14.74 9.30 -1.08
N GLU A 3 13.45 9.64 -1.05
CA GLU A 3 12.59 9.47 0.11
C GLU A 3 12.40 7.98 0.41
N LYS A 4 12.28 7.67 1.71
CA LYS A 4 11.99 6.31 2.15
C LYS A 4 10.52 6.03 1.90
N GLN A 5 10.22 4.89 1.31
CA GLN A 5 8.87 4.41 1.09
C GLN A 5 8.65 3.07 1.82
N TYR A 6 7.39 2.75 2.04
CA TYR A 6 6.94 1.50 2.62
C TYR A 6 6.23 0.67 1.57
N GLY A 7 6.55 -0.62 1.51
CA GLY A 7 5.76 -1.61 0.78
C GLY A 7 4.86 -2.35 1.75
N VAL A 8 3.54 -2.26 1.57
CA VAL A 8 2.56 -2.97 2.40
C VAL A 8 1.96 -4.12 1.58
N PHE A 9 2.33 -5.35 1.92
CA PHE A 9 1.84 -6.55 1.27
C PHE A 9 0.52 -6.97 1.90
N LEU A 10 -0.48 -7.26 1.07
CA LEU A 10 -1.83 -7.55 1.53
C LEU A 10 -2.18 -9.02 1.34
N THR A 11 -2.98 -9.54 2.26
CA THR A 11 -3.66 -10.82 2.08
C THR A 11 -4.67 -10.73 0.92
N ASN A 12 -5.06 -11.88 0.35
CA ASN A 12 -6.14 -11.93 -0.65
C ASN A 12 -7.45 -11.29 -0.15
N ALA A 13 -7.76 -11.44 1.15
CA ALA A 13 -8.92 -10.80 1.76
C ALA A 13 -8.78 -9.27 1.79
N GLY A 14 -7.60 -8.77 2.13
CA GLY A 14 -7.27 -7.33 2.09
C GLY A 14 -7.38 -6.75 0.69
N LEU A 15 -6.81 -7.44 -0.31
CA LEU A 15 -6.92 -7.06 -1.72
C LEU A 15 -8.38 -7.01 -2.18
N ALA A 16 -9.17 -8.02 -1.86
CA ALA A 16 -10.59 -8.06 -2.21
C ALA A 16 -11.38 -6.91 -1.56
N ALA A 17 -11.10 -6.60 -0.29
CA ALA A 17 -11.72 -5.50 0.43
C ALA A 17 -11.41 -4.14 -0.23
N LEU A 18 -10.18 -3.94 -0.70
CA LEU A 18 -9.76 -2.68 -1.31
C LEU A 18 -10.14 -2.55 -2.78
N ARG A 19 -10.28 -3.65 -3.54
CA ARG A 19 -10.78 -3.64 -4.93
C ARG A 19 -12.21 -3.12 -5.07
N GLY A 20 -12.99 -3.12 -3.98
CA GLY A 20 -14.29 -2.45 -3.92
C GLY A 20 -14.19 -0.91 -3.98
N ASN A 21 -13.02 -0.35 -3.69
CA ASN A 21 -12.75 1.07 -3.80
C ASN A 21 -12.39 1.44 -5.25
N LYS A 22 -13.24 2.26 -5.89
CA LYS A 22 -13.08 2.67 -7.30
C LYS A 22 -11.74 3.37 -7.58
N ILE A 23 -11.16 4.05 -6.60
CA ILE A 23 -9.88 4.76 -6.73
C ILE A 23 -8.73 3.75 -6.76
N LEU A 24 -8.78 2.75 -5.88
CA LEU A 24 -7.72 1.75 -5.74
C LEU A 24 -7.82 0.61 -6.75
N LYS A 25 -8.96 0.47 -7.45
CA LYS A 25 -9.20 -0.62 -8.39
C LYS A 25 -8.08 -0.74 -9.44
N TRP A 26 -7.68 0.37 -10.05
CA TRP A 26 -6.62 0.40 -11.06
C TRP A 26 -5.26 0.04 -10.48
N PHE A 27 -4.98 0.49 -9.26
CA PHE A 27 -3.70 0.26 -8.59
C PHE A 27 -3.42 -1.24 -8.35
N PHE A 28 -4.47 -2.01 -8.02
CA PHE A 28 -4.36 -3.45 -7.75
C PHE A 28 -4.56 -4.36 -8.98
N GLU A 29 -4.74 -3.80 -10.17
CA GLU A 29 -4.69 -4.59 -11.42
C GLU A 29 -3.25 -4.92 -11.80
N GLU A 30 -2.29 -4.09 -11.37
CA GLU A 30 -0.87 -4.23 -11.70
C GLU A 30 -0.02 -4.75 -10.54
N ASN A 31 -0.50 -4.67 -9.29
CA ASN A 31 0.29 -4.98 -8.09
C ASN A 31 -0.55 -5.64 -6.98
N ASP A 32 0.06 -6.52 -6.19
CA ASP A 32 -0.55 -7.15 -5.00
C ASP A 32 -0.11 -6.49 -3.66
N PHE A 33 0.53 -5.33 -3.73
CA PHE A 33 1.00 -4.56 -2.57
C PHE A 33 0.76 -3.06 -2.79
N LEU A 34 0.77 -2.29 -1.71
CA LEU A 34 0.69 -0.82 -1.72
C LEU A 34 2.06 -0.19 -1.52
N ILE A 35 2.35 0.89 -2.24
CA ILE A 35 3.47 1.79 -1.95
C ILE A 35 2.95 2.96 -1.12
N CYS A 36 3.55 3.17 0.03
CA CYS A 36 3.13 4.18 0.99
C CYS A 36 4.28 5.11 1.38
N HIS A 37 3.98 6.40 1.58
CA HIS A 37 4.91 7.39 2.14
C HIS A 37 5.03 7.29 3.65
N SER A 38 3.93 6.92 4.30
CA SER A 38 3.85 6.77 5.75
C SER A 38 3.05 5.52 6.11
N VAL A 39 3.43 4.89 7.21
CA VAL A 39 2.71 3.77 7.81
C VAL A 39 2.77 3.93 9.34
N ASP A 40 1.62 3.98 9.98
CA ASP A 40 1.45 3.93 11.42
C ASP A 40 0.80 2.61 11.84
N THR A 41 1.59 1.79 12.53
CA THR A 41 1.18 0.47 13.02
C THR A 41 0.47 0.52 14.39
N ASN A 42 0.31 1.70 14.97
CA ASN A 42 -0.30 1.84 16.29
C ASN A 42 -1.83 1.70 16.23
N GLY A 43 -2.40 1.03 17.23
CA GLY A 43 -3.85 0.85 17.35
C GLY A 43 -4.39 -0.37 16.61
N ASN A 44 -5.71 -0.41 16.41
CA ASN A 44 -6.42 -1.57 15.86
C ASN A 44 -6.33 -1.70 14.34
N TYR A 45 -5.89 -0.63 13.66
CA TYR A 45 -5.79 -0.55 12.22
C TYR A 45 -4.40 -0.07 11.84
N LEU A 46 -3.95 -0.48 10.65
CA LEU A 46 -2.79 0.08 9.99
C LEU A 46 -3.23 1.34 9.24
N HIS A 47 -2.73 2.49 9.65
CA HIS A 47 -2.97 3.78 8.98
C HIS A 47 -1.81 4.04 8.03
N MET A 48 -2.10 4.47 6.80
CA MET A 48 -1.07 4.68 5.78
C MET A 48 -1.46 5.79 4.81
N THR A 49 -0.44 6.48 4.28
CA THR A 49 -0.60 7.40 3.14
C THR A 49 -0.07 6.71 1.89
N VAL A 50 -0.96 6.35 0.97
CA VAL A 50 -0.64 5.67 -0.29
C VAL A 50 -0.33 6.71 -1.36
N ASP A 51 0.75 6.48 -2.09
CA ASP A 51 1.06 7.25 -3.30
C ASP A 51 0.26 6.67 -4.47
N LEU A 52 -0.60 7.50 -5.06
CA LEU A 52 -1.42 7.13 -6.21
C LEU A 52 -0.95 7.86 -7.47
N THR A 53 0.37 7.98 -7.67
CA THR A 53 1.00 8.76 -8.76
C THR A 53 0.48 8.47 -10.17
N LEU A 54 -0.21 7.34 -10.37
CA LEU A 54 -0.88 6.98 -11.63
C LEU A 54 -2.30 7.58 -11.77
N SER A 55 -2.76 8.40 -10.82
CA SER A 55 -4.09 9.01 -10.78
C SER A 55 -4.02 10.53 -10.56
N ASP A 56 -5.10 11.26 -10.89
CA ASP A 56 -5.23 12.70 -10.60
C ASP A 56 -5.14 13.02 -9.09
N VAL A 57 -5.34 12.01 -8.24
CA VAL A 57 -5.16 12.06 -6.79
C VAL A 57 -3.73 11.65 -6.47
N HIS A 58 -2.95 12.57 -5.90
CA HIS A 58 -1.53 12.34 -5.65
C HIS A 58 -1.31 11.45 -4.42
N GLU A 59 -2.13 11.60 -3.38
CA GLU A 59 -2.03 10.83 -2.15
C GLU A 59 -3.39 10.48 -1.58
N MET A 60 -3.49 9.33 -0.92
CA MET A 60 -4.70 8.88 -0.24
C MET A 60 -4.38 8.28 1.12
N GLU A 61 -5.07 8.73 2.17
CA GLU A 61 -5.03 8.08 3.47
C GLU A 61 -5.93 6.84 3.47
N LEU A 62 -5.38 5.71 3.90
CA LEU A 62 -6.09 4.45 4.09
C LEU A 62 -5.93 3.95 5.53
N SER A 63 -6.97 3.28 6.00
CA SER A 63 -6.97 2.57 7.29
C SER A 63 -7.46 1.16 7.04
N ILE A 64 -6.62 0.16 7.26
CA ILE A 64 -6.98 -1.25 7.06
C ILE A 64 -6.74 -2.08 8.32
N PRO A 65 -7.56 -3.12 8.59
CA PRO A 65 -7.29 -4.02 9.69
C PRO A 65 -5.91 -4.70 9.56
N HIS A 66 -5.18 -4.86 10.67
CA HIS A 66 -3.87 -5.51 10.66
C HIS A 66 -3.90 -6.94 10.10
N HIS A 67 -5.00 -7.68 10.30
CA HIS A 67 -5.14 -9.04 9.78
C HIS A 67 -5.26 -9.11 8.25
N TYR A 68 -5.38 -7.97 7.56
CA TYR A 68 -5.31 -7.90 6.10
C TYR A 68 -3.89 -7.72 5.57
N VAL A 69 -2.89 -7.53 6.44
CA VAL A 69 -1.51 -7.24 6.08
C VAL A 69 -0.67 -8.50 6.25
N LEU A 70 0.05 -8.90 5.19
CA LEU A 70 1.03 -9.99 5.22
C LEU A 70 2.39 -9.54 5.74
N GLY A 71 2.77 -8.30 5.43
CA GLY A 71 4.05 -7.74 5.85
C GLY A 71 4.23 -6.30 5.43
N ILE A 72 5.19 -5.63 6.05
CA ILE A 72 5.60 -4.26 5.76
C ILE A 72 7.10 -4.27 5.52
N THR A 73 7.56 -3.68 4.43
CA THR A 73 8.97 -3.46 4.13
C THR A 73 9.27 -1.97 4.04
N LEU A 74 10.49 -1.56 4.38
CA LEU A 74 10.98 -0.19 4.26
C LEU A 74 12.13 -0.15 3.26
N GLY A 75 12.04 0.70 2.26
CA GLY A 75 13.06 0.79 1.22
C GLY A 75 12.86 1.93 0.25
N HIS A 76 13.53 1.85 -0.88
CA HIS A 76 13.24 2.69 -2.05
C HIS A 76 12.29 1.93 -2.97
N GLN A 77 11.45 2.64 -3.74
CA GLN A 77 10.46 2.05 -4.65
C GLN A 77 11.03 0.90 -5.48
N ASP A 78 12.16 1.12 -6.17
CA ASP A 78 12.81 0.13 -7.04
C ASP A 78 13.19 -1.15 -6.28
N LYS A 79 13.60 -1.01 -5.02
CA LYS A 79 13.95 -2.16 -4.18
C LYS A 79 12.70 -2.91 -3.73
N ILE A 80 11.63 -2.19 -3.37
CA ILE A 80 10.34 -2.77 -2.95
C ILE A 80 9.74 -3.57 -4.09
N LEU A 81 9.70 -2.98 -5.29
CA LEU A 81 9.25 -3.63 -6.53
C LEU A 81 10.09 -4.89 -6.84
N GLY A 82 11.41 -4.82 -6.64
CA GLY A 82 12.31 -5.95 -6.85
C GLY A 82 12.12 -7.14 -5.90
N PHE A 83 11.42 -6.99 -4.77
CA PHE A 83 11.07 -8.11 -3.88
C PHE A 83 9.83 -8.90 -4.35
N HIS A 84 9.08 -8.36 -5.31
CA HIS A 84 7.81 -8.93 -5.77
C HIS A 84 7.89 -9.60 -7.17
N ASN A 85 8.95 -9.33 -7.93
CA ASN A 85 9.16 -9.91 -9.28
C ASN A 85 9.83 -11.29 -9.25
#